data_AF-A0A914LEF2-F1
#
_entry.id   AF-A0A914LEF2-F1
#
_cell.length_a   1.000
_cell.length_b   1.000
_cell.length_c   1.000
_cell.angle_alpha   90.00
_cell.angle_beta   90.00
_cell.angle_gamma   90.00
#
_symmetry.space_group_name_H-M   'P 1'
#
loop_
_entity.id
_entity.type
_entity.pdbx_description
1 polymer ?
#
loop_
_entity_poly.entity_id
_entity_poly.type
_entity_poly.pdbx_seq_one_letter_code
_entity_poly.pdbx_strand_id
1 'polypeptide(L)'
;MNVKLPEIKLPEFSGDTKNWQSFFEEFKAAVDEQPIPDKRKMQYLKSALRNEALEIVEPYPLEAGNYKLVLDLLKNRFGDKITIRSSLHSELRKLPRANQFVPEIRKTLRKIEAIINQLKLMGENTEHQQLVLEVESKMPKKILTEIFKRKRTDPLWEQLCTRSKKSKSTHVNSVLSLIGKINVRNIKLKRRE
;
A
#
# COMPACT_ATOMS: atom_id res chain seq x y z
N MET A 1 26.36 9.09 29.54
CA MET A 1 25.43 10.05 28.89
C MET A 1 24.11 9.32 28.68
N ASN A 2 23.03 9.77 29.31
CA ASN A 2 21.71 9.16 29.18
C ASN A 2 20.96 9.87 28.04
N VAL A 3 20.82 9.21 26.88
CA VAL A 3 20.12 9.77 25.73
C VAL A 3 18.61 9.67 26.01
N LYS A 4 17.97 10.79 26.36
CA LYS A 4 16.51 10.85 26.42
C LYS A 4 15.97 10.82 24.99
N LEU A 5 15.33 9.71 24.64
CA LEU A 5 14.59 9.59 23.39
C LEU A 5 13.33 10.47 23.44
N PRO A 6 12.91 11.05 22.31
CA PRO A 6 11.65 11.78 22.23
C PRO A 6 10.48 10.84 22.58
N GLU A 7 9.51 11.40 23.30
CA GLU A 7 8.31 10.69 23.72
C GLU A 7 7.48 10.28 22.49
N ILE A 8 7.19 8.99 22.36
CA ILE A 8 6.40 8.45 21.24
C ILE A 8 4.95 8.88 21.45
N LYS A 9 4.44 9.72 20.55
CA LYS A 9 3.02 10.06 20.53
C LYS A 9 2.20 8.87 20.05
N LEU A 10 1.02 8.69 20.63
CA LEU A 10 0.06 7.71 20.13
C LEU A 10 -0.33 8.06 18.68
N PRO A 11 -0.45 7.05 17.80
CA PRO A 11 -0.89 7.28 16.44
C PRO A 11 -2.35 7.78 16.45
N GLU A 12 -2.72 8.60 15.47
CA GLU A 12 -4.09 9.08 15.32
C GLU A 12 -4.78 8.38 14.14
N PHE A 13 -6.08 8.11 14.28
CA PHE A 13 -6.88 7.49 13.23
C PHE A 13 -8.22 8.19 13.04
N SER A 14 -8.46 8.63 11.80
CA SER A 14 -9.64 9.41 11.42
C SER A 14 -10.73 8.64 10.67
N GLY A 15 -10.50 7.35 10.37
CA GLY A 15 -11.43 6.50 9.59
C GLY A 15 -10.94 6.11 8.19
N ASP A 16 -9.78 6.59 7.73
CA ASP A 16 -9.25 6.18 6.43
C ASP A 16 -8.78 4.72 6.44
N THR A 17 -9.59 3.83 5.86
CA THR A 17 -9.30 2.39 5.71
C THR A 17 -7.91 2.09 5.13
N LYS A 18 -7.32 2.98 4.32
CA LYS A 18 -5.96 2.80 3.78
C LYS A 18 -4.88 2.86 4.87
N ASN A 19 -5.12 3.66 5.90
CA ASN A 19 -4.17 3.87 7.01
C ASN A 19 -4.46 2.96 8.21
N TRP A 20 -5.58 2.22 8.19
CA TRP A 20 -6.00 1.35 9.29
C TRP A 20 -4.90 0.36 9.70
N GLN A 21 -4.24 -0.29 8.74
CA GLN A 21 -3.22 -1.29 9.05
C GLN A 21 -2.03 -0.69 9.80
N SER A 22 -1.51 0.47 9.35
CA SER A 22 -0.40 1.17 10.02
C SER A 22 -0.81 1.62 11.42
N PHE A 23 -1.97 2.26 11.53
CA PHE A 23 -2.51 2.68 12.81
C PHE A 23 -2.66 1.51 13.78
N PHE A 24 -3.29 0.42 13.35
CA PHE A 24 -3.56 -0.71 14.21
C PHE A 24 -2.28 -1.40 14.66
N GLU A 25 -1.27 -1.55 13.80
CA GLU A 25 0.03 -2.10 14.18
C GLU A 25 0.76 -1.22 15.21
N GLU A 26 0.78 0.10 15.00
CA GLU A 26 1.41 1.06 15.92
C GLU A 26 0.67 1.12 17.25
N PHE A 27 -0.66 1.21 17.23
CA PHE A 27 -1.50 1.23 18.42
C PHE A 27 -1.41 -0.09 19.20
N LYS A 28 -1.34 -1.22 18.47
CA LYS A 28 -1.22 -2.55 19.08
C LYS A 28 0.06 -2.68 19.89
N ALA A 29 1.20 -2.30 19.31
CA ALA A 29 2.47 -2.32 19.99
C ALA A 29 2.53 -1.33 21.18
N ALA A 30 1.95 -0.14 21.01
CA ALA A 30 2.00 0.91 22.03
C ALA A 30 1.02 0.69 23.21
N VAL A 31 -0.12 0.03 22.99
CA VAL A 31 -1.24 -0.03 23.95
C VAL A 31 -1.82 -1.44 24.11
N ASP A 32 -2.24 -2.08 23.02
CA ASP A 32 -3.00 -3.35 23.09
C ASP A 32 -2.18 -4.50 23.68
N GLU A 33 -0.90 -4.61 23.30
CA GLU A 33 0.03 -5.64 23.80
C GLU A 33 0.64 -5.29 25.18
N GLN A 34 0.43 -4.07 25.66
CA GLN A 34 0.96 -3.65 26.95
C GLN A 34 0.16 -4.27 28.10
N PRO A 35 0.82 -4.65 29.22
CA PRO A 35 0.18 -5.25 30.39
C PRO A 35 -0.52 -4.20 31.26
N ILE A 36 -1.38 -3.38 30.65
CA ILE A 36 -2.18 -2.35 31.32
C ILE A 36 -3.67 -2.74 31.36
N PRO A 37 -4.47 -2.22 32.31
CA PRO A 37 -5.89 -2.56 32.40
C PRO A 37 -6.69 -2.14 31.16
N ASP A 38 -7.67 -2.95 30.74
CA ASP A 38 -8.51 -2.68 29.57
C ASP A 38 -9.23 -1.32 29.66
N LYS A 39 -9.60 -0.85 30.85
CA LYS A 39 -10.15 0.50 31.05
C LYS A 39 -9.17 1.59 30.59
N ARG A 40 -7.87 1.44 30.84
CA ARG A 40 -6.83 2.37 30.37
C ARG A 40 -6.62 2.23 28.87
N LYS A 41 -6.65 1.01 28.32
CA LYS A 41 -6.59 0.79 26.88
C LYS A 41 -7.75 1.46 26.14
N MET A 42 -8.96 1.39 26.70
CA MET A 42 -10.15 2.06 26.17
C MET A 42 -10.02 3.60 26.19
N GLN A 43 -9.44 4.17 27.26
CA GLN A 43 -9.13 5.61 27.32
C GLN A 43 -8.14 6.02 26.22
N TYR A 44 -7.05 5.26 26.06
CA TYR A 44 -6.07 5.51 25.01
C TYR A 44 -6.68 5.35 23.61
N LEU A 45 -7.50 4.32 23.39
CA LEU A 45 -8.21 4.09 22.13
C LEU A 45 -9.08 5.29 21.77
N LYS A 46 -9.95 5.77 22.68
CA LYS A 46 -10.75 6.98 22.42
C LYS A 46 -9.87 8.21 22.12
N SER A 47 -8.77 8.38 22.83
CA SER A 47 -7.85 9.52 22.63
C SER A 47 -7.11 9.49 21.29
N ALA A 48 -6.96 8.31 20.69
CA ALA A 48 -6.27 8.09 19.43
C ALA A 48 -7.21 8.23 18.20
N LEU A 49 -8.53 8.29 18.41
CA LEU A 49 -9.50 8.35 17.32
C LEU A 49 -9.97 9.78 17.02
N ARG A 50 -10.29 10.04 15.76
CA ARG A 50 -10.80 11.31 15.24
C ARG A 50 -11.95 11.02 14.26
N ASN A 51 -12.80 12.03 14.01
CA ASN A 51 -13.83 12.01 12.96
C ASN A 51 -14.68 10.71 12.96
N GLU A 52 -14.88 10.08 11.79
CA GLU A 52 -15.72 8.88 11.63
C GLU A 52 -15.32 7.75 12.60
N ALA A 53 -14.03 7.56 12.83
CA ALA A 53 -13.56 6.52 13.75
C ALA A 53 -13.94 6.82 15.20
N LEU A 54 -13.97 8.10 15.61
CA LEU A 54 -14.40 8.50 16.94
C LEU A 54 -15.93 8.43 17.09
N GLU A 55 -16.69 8.87 16.09
CA GLU A 55 -18.16 8.82 16.08
C GLU A 55 -18.69 7.40 16.31
N ILE A 56 -18.02 6.40 15.75
CA ILE A 56 -18.34 4.98 15.95
C ILE A 56 -18.15 4.54 17.41
N VAL A 57 -17.15 5.10 18.09
CA VAL A 57 -16.75 4.68 19.45
C VAL A 57 -17.40 5.54 20.54
N GLU A 58 -17.86 6.74 20.19
CA GLU A 58 -18.46 7.69 21.11
C GLU A 58 -19.61 7.10 21.95
N PRO A 59 -20.56 6.32 21.39
CA PRO A 59 -21.68 5.75 22.14
C PRO A 59 -21.28 4.74 23.22
N TYR A 60 -20.06 4.22 23.19
CA TYR A 60 -19.60 3.18 24.10
C TYR A 60 -18.99 3.78 25.39
N PRO A 61 -19.47 3.42 26.58
CA PRO A 61 -18.91 3.89 27.85
C PRO A 61 -17.43 3.51 28.04
N LEU A 62 -16.68 4.35 28.78
CA LEU A 62 -15.28 4.12 29.17
C LEU A 62 -15.15 3.04 30.25
N GLU A 63 -15.47 1.80 29.87
CA GLU A 63 -15.47 0.63 30.75
C GLU A 63 -14.56 -0.48 30.21
N ALA A 64 -13.99 -1.28 31.11
CA ALA A 64 -13.07 -2.37 30.75
C ALA A 64 -13.74 -3.41 29.83
N GLY A 65 -15.00 -3.76 30.09
CA GLY A 65 -15.74 -4.75 29.30
C GLY A 65 -15.96 -4.34 27.84
N ASN A 66 -15.90 -3.04 27.54
CA ASN A 66 -16.17 -2.52 26.20
C ASN A 66 -14.93 -2.48 25.31
N TYR A 67 -13.71 -2.58 25.87
CA TYR A 67 -12.48 -2.39 25.09
C TYR A 67 -12.39 -3.36 23.91
N LYS A 68 -12.51 -4.67 24.18
CA LYS A 68 -12.40 -5.70 23.14
C LYS A 68 -13.50 -5.56 22.09
N LEU A 69 -14.74 -5.33 22.53
CA LEU A 69 -15.90 -5.16 21.65
C LEU A 69 -15.69 -3.98 20.69
N VAL A 70 -15.28 -2.83 21.22
CA VAL A 70 -15.05 -1.60 20.44
C VAL A 70 -13.87 -1.78 19.49
N LEU A 71 -12.78 -2.39 19.95
CA LEU A 71 -11.63 -2.65 19.10
C LEU A 71 -11.97 -3.59 17.94
N ASP A 72 -12.77 -4.62 18.18
CA ASP A 72 -13.23 -5.54 17.15
C ASP A 72 -14.23 -4.89 16.20
N LEU A 73 -15.08 -3.99 16.69
CA LEU A 73 -15.97 -3.19 15.85
C LEU A 73 -15.15 -2.30 14.88
N LEU A 74 -14.10 -1.64 15.37
CA LEU A 74 -13.18 -0.88 14.51
C LEU A 74 -12.46 -1.77 13.50
N LYS A 75 -11.97 -2.95 13.90
CA LYS A 75 -11.38 -3.93 12.97
C LYS A 75 -12.38 -4.38 11.91
N ASN A 76 -13.63 -4.61 12.26
CA ASN A 76 -14.65 -5.04 11.31
C ASN A 76 -15.01 -3.91 10.35
N ARG A 77 -15.10 -2.67 10.84
CA ARG A 77 -15.43 -1.51 10.00
C ARG A 77 -14.29 -1.11 9.08
N PHE A 78 -13.07 -0.98 9.62
CA PHE A 78 -11.94 -0.37 8.94
C PHE A 78 -10.88 -1.36 8.50
N GLY A 79 -10.85 -2.55 9.11
CA GLY A 79 -9.94 -3.64 8.80
C GLY A 79 -10.55 -4.75 7.94
N ASP A 80 -11.75 -4.56 7.39
CA ASP A 80 -12.30 -5.50 6.43
C ASP A 80 -11.43 -5.55 5.17
N LYS A 81 -10.62 -6.60 5.12
CA LYS A 81 -9.68 -6.87 4.03
C LYS A 81 -10.40 -6.99 2.69
N ILE A 82 -11.67 -7.41 2.66
CA ILE A 82 -12.43 -7.52 1.41
C ILE A 82 -12.76 -6.13 0.87
N THR A 83 -13.28 -5.25 1.73
CA THR A 83 -13.59 -3.87 1.34
C THR A 83 -12.34 -3.08 0.95
N ILE A 84 -11.24 -3.18 1.70
CA ILE A 84 -9.96 -2.54 1.35
C ILE A 84 -9.45 -3.06 0.01
N ARG A 85 -9.45 -4.38 -0.19
CA ARG A 85 -9.03 -5.01 -1.46
C ARG A 85 -9.86 -4.50 -2.62
N SER A 86 -11.19 -4.50 -2.48
CA SER A 86 -12.11 -4.01 -3.51
C SER A 86 -11.85 -2.53 -3.85
N SER A 87 -11.58 -1.71 -2.84
CA SER A 87 -11.21 -0.31 -2.99
C SER A 87 -9.90 -0.13 -3.77
N LEU A 88 -8.87 -0.92 -3.47
CA LEU A 88 -7.58 -0.92 -4.17
C LEU A 88 -7.70 -1.31 -5.65
N HIS A 89 -8.48 -2.35 -5.94
CA HIS A 89 -8.81 -2.73 -7.32
C HIS A 89 -9.63 -1.64 -8.04
N SER A 90 -10.57 -1.00 -7.33
CA SER A 90 -11.33 0.14 -7.87
C SER A 90 -10.43 1.33 -8.18
N GLU A 91 -9.48 1.66 -7.30
CA GLU A 91 -8.49 2.72 -7.50
C GLU A 91 -7.61 2.41 -8.72
N LEU A 92 -7.08 1.19 -8.82
CA LEU A 92 -6.30 0.75 -9.98
C LEU A 92 -7.11 0.91 -11.27
N ARG A 93 -8.36 0.45 -11.30
CA ARG A 93 -9.25 0.56 -12.47
C ARG A 93 -9.53 2.02 -12.85
N LYS A 94 -9.68 2.91 -11.88
CA LYS A 94 -9.92 4.35 -12.10
C LYS A 94 -8.69 5.14 -12.53
N LEU A 95 -7.47 4.60 -12.37
CA LEU A 95 -6.27 5.29 -12.84
C LEU A 95 -6.35 5.54 -14.36
N PRO A 96 -6.08 6.76 -14.84
CA PRO A 96 -5.99 7.02 -16.27
C PRO A 96 -4.75 6.37 -16.85
N ARG A 97 -4.79 6.06 -18.14
CA ARG A 97 -3.61 5.62 -18.87
C ARG A 97 -2.56 6.74 -18.86
N ALA A 98 -1.33 6.41 -18.48
CA ALA A 98 -0.22 7.34 -18.59
C ALA A 98 -0.04 7.79 -20.05
N ASN A 99 0.33 9.05 -20.24
CA ASN A 99 0.68 9.57 -21.56
C ASN A 99 2.13 9.14 -21.93
N GLN A 100 2.67 9.67 -23.03
CA GLN A 100 4.00 9.30 -23.51
C GLN A 100 5.15 9.98 -22.76
N PHE A 101 4.87 10.89 -21.82
CA PHE A 101 5.89 11.64 -21.09
C PHE A 101 6.40 10.85 -19.88
N VAL A 102 7.71 10.77 -19.74
CA VAL A 102 8.40 10.01 -18.68
C VAL A 102 7.96 10.41 -17.27
N PRO A 103 7.79 11.70 -16.92
CA PRO A 103 7.37 12.09 -15.57
C PRO A 103 5.99 11.54 -15.20
N GLU A 104 5.04 11.57 -16.14
CA GLU A 104 3.69 11.05 -15.94
C GLU A 104 3.68 9.52 -15.86
N ILE A 105 4.48 8.85 -16.70
CA ILE A 105 4.69 7.39 -16.60
C ILE A 105 5.20 7.02 -15.20
N ARG A 106 6.21 7.75 -14.67
CA ARG A 106 6.74 7.51 -13.32
C ARG A 106 5.71 7.79 -12.21
N LYS A 107 4.89 8.82 -12.37
CA LYS A 107 3.82 9.15 -11.42
C LYS A 107 2.78 8.04 -11.36
N THR A 108 2.31 7.58 -12.52
CA THR A 108 1.39 6.44 -12.61
C THR A 108 2.02 5.17 -12.06
N LEU A 109 3.30 4.92 -12.35
CA LEU A 109 4.02 3.76 -11.82
C LEU A 109 4.03 3.73 -10.29
N ARG A 110 4.43 4.83 -9.64
CA ARG A 110 4.47 4.91 -8.16
C ARG A 110 3.11 4.62 -7.52
N LYS A 111 2.02 5.07 -8.15
CA LYS A 111 0.67 4.78 -7.68
C LYS A 111 0.35 3.28 -7.82
N ILE A 112 0.66 2.69 -8.96
CA ILE A 112 0.48 1.25 -9.20
C ILE A 112 1.31 0.43 -8.21
N GLU A 113 2.58 0.79 -8.00
CA GLU A 113 3.47 0.13 -7.03
C GLU A 113 2.91 0.18 -5.61
N ALA A 114 2.41 1.33 -5.18
CA ALA A 114 1.78 1.49 -3.87
C ALA A 114 0.57 0.54 -3.71
N ILE A 115 -0.32 0.50 -4.71
CA ILE A 115 -1.50 -0.37 -4.70
C ILE A 115 -1.08 -1.84 -4.64
N ILE A 116 -0.16 -2.27 -5.51
CA ILE A 116 0.29 -3.67 -5.58
C ILE A 116 0.99 -4.10 -4.29
N ASN A 117 1.80 -3.22 -3.68
CA ASN A 117 2.43 -3.51 -2.40
C ASN A 117 1.39 -3.66 -1.28
N GLN A 118 0.35 -2.83 -1.26
CA GLN A 118 -0.74 -2.98 -0.30
C GLN A 118 -1.51 -4.30 -0.51
N LEU A 119 -1.82 -4.68 -1.75
CA LEU A 119 -2.43 -5.98 -2.06
C LEU A 119 -1.56 -7.16 -1.59
N LYS A 120 -0.23 -7.09 -1.79
CA LYS A 120 0.73 -8.11 -1.30
C LYS A 120 0.75 -8.21 0.23
N LEU A 121 0.77 -7.08 0.94
CA LEU A 121 0.71 -7.06 2.41
C LEU A 121 -0.57 -7.72 2.93
N MET A 122 -1.66 -7.64 2.16
CA MET A 122 -2.94 -8.29 2.47
C MET A 122 -2.97 -9.78 2.09
N GLY A 123 -1.86 -10.35 1.64
CA GLY A 123 -1.74 -11.76 1.26
C GLY A 123 -2.36 -12.12 -0.09
N GLU A 124 -2.65 -11.12 -0.94
CA GLU A 124 -3.19 -11.38 -2.28
C GLU A 124 -2.10 -11.83 -3.24
N ASN A 125 -2.44 -12.82 -4.08
CA ASN A 125 -1.61 -13.18 -5.21
C ASN A 125 -1.68 -12.07 -6.27
N THR A 126 -0.66 -11.24 -6.38
CA THR A 126 -0.61 -10.15 -7.37
C THR A 126 -0.18 -10.58 -8.77
N GLU A 127 -0.05 -11.89 -9.02
CA GLU A 127 0.55 -12.42 -10.24
C GLU A 127 -0.45 -13.11 -11.17
N HIS A 128 -1.74 -12.97 -10.88
CA HIS A 128 -2.80 -13.47 -11.73
C HIS A 128 -2.98 -12.57 -12.97
N GLN A 129 -3.33 -13.20 -14.09
CA GLN A 129 -3.37 -12.58 -15.42
C GLN A 129 -4.26 -11.33 -15.49
N GLN A 130 -5.37 -11.31 -14.75
CA GLN A 130 -6.28 -10.16 -14.73
C GLN A 130 -5.59 -8.89 -14.23
N LEU A 131 -4.88 -8.96 -13.10
CA LEU A 131 -4.17 -7.81 -12.54
C LEU A 131 -3.02 -7.34 -13.44
N VAL A 132 -2.33 -8.28 -14.09
CA VAL A 132 -1.31 -7.96 -15.09
C VAL A 132 -1.89 -7.14 -16.24
N LEU A 133 -3.00 -7.60 -16.82
CA LEU A 133 -3.68 -6.90 -17.93
C LEU A 133 -4.19 -5.52 -17.49
N GLU A 134 -4.71 -5.41 -16.26
CA GLU A 134 -5.14 -4.14 -15.70
C GLU A 134 -3.98 -3.15 -15.58
N VAL A 135 -2.83 -3.57 -15.05
CA VAL A 135 -1.61 -2.75 -14.97
C VAL A 135 -1.11 -2.36 -16.36
N GLU A 136 -1.03 -3.30 -17.29
CA GLU A 136 -0.61 -3.03 -18.67
C GLU A 136 -1.52 -2.01 -19.35
N SER A 137 -2.83 -2.08 -19.11
CA SER A 137 -3.80 -1.12 -19.67
C SER A 137 -3.50 0.34 -19.28
N LYS A 138 -2.84 0.56 -18.14
CA LYS A 138 -2.47 1.90 -17.63
C LYS A 138 -1.18 2.43 -18.24
N MET A 139 -0.44 1.60 -18.97
CA MET A 139 0.84 1.97 -19.56
C MET A 139 0.71 2.37 -21.03
N PRO A 140 1.55 3.27 -21.56
CA PRO A 140 1.54 3.64 -22.98
C PRO A 140 1.94 2.43 -23.85
N LYS A 141 1.26 2.26 -25.01
CA LYS A 141 1.54 1.16 -25.95
C LYS A 141 3.03 1.04 -26.30
N LYS A 142 3.70 2.18 -26.55
CA LYS A 142 5.13 2.24 -26.88
C LYS A 142 6.03 1.56 -25.83
N ILE A 143 5.70 1.73 -24.54
CA ILE A 143 6.43 1.12 -23.44
C ILE A 143 6.18 -0.39 -23.40
N LEU A 144 4.91 -0.80 -23.55
CA LEU A 144 4.55 -2.22 -23.60
C LEU A 144 5.22 -2.95 -24.77
N THR A 145 5.23 -2.36 -25.96
CA THR A 145 5.88 -2.94 -27.14
C THR A 145 7.38 -3.15 -26.90
N GLU A 146 8.06 -2.18 -26.28
CA GLU A 146 9.48 -2.30 -25.94
C GLU A 146 9.71 -3.40 -24.88
N ILE A 147 8.82 -3.51 -23.89
CA ILE A 147 8.84 -4.56 -22.87
C ILE A 147 8.68 -5.94 -23.51
N PHE A 148 7.66 -6.14 -24.35
CA PHE A 148 7.42 -7.42 -25.03
C PHE A 148 8.55 -7.79 -25.98
N LYS A 149 9.11 -6.80 -26.71
CA LYS A 149 10.27 -7.01 -27.57
C LYS A 149 11.46 -7.52 -26.75
N ARG A 150 11.79 -6.86 -25.65
CA ARG A 150 12.90 -7.27 -24.77
C ARG A 150 12.68 -8.63 -24.12
N LYS A 151 11.46 -8.92 -23.66
CA LYS A 151 11.11 -10.25 -23.10
C LYS A 151 11.39 -11.38 -24.08
N ARG A 152 11.19 -11.14 -25.38
CA ARG A 152 11.43 -12.14 -26.43
C ARG A 152 12.91 -12.26 -26.82
N THR A 153 13.68 -11.18 -26.72
CA THR A 153 15.06 -11.11 -27.25
C THR A 153 16.14 -11.30 -26.20
N ASP A 154 15.83 -11.14 -24.91
CA ASP A 154 16.82 -11.20 -23.82
C ASP A 154 16.68 -12.50 -23.00
N PRO A 155 17.59 -13.47 -23.15
CA PRO A 155 17.58 -14.72 -22.39
C PRO A 155 17.73 -14.51 -20.87
N LEU A 156 18.27 -13.35 -20.46
CA LEU A 156 18.47 -12.98 -19.06
C LEU A 156 17.32 -12.12 -18.53
N TRP A 157 16.22 -11.97 -19.28
CA TRP A 157 15.05 -11.18 -18.88
C TRP A 157 14.58 -11.48 -17.45
N GLU A 158 14.39 -12.76 -17.13
CA GLU A 158 13.93 -13.20 -15.79
C GLU A 158 14.97 -12.86 -14.69
N GLN A 159 16.26 -12.95 -15.00
CA GLN A 159 17.35 -12.61 -14.07
C GLN A 159 17.51 -11.09 -13.89
N LEU A 160 17.21 -10.31 -14.93
CA LEU A 160 17.22 -8.86 -14.88
C LEU A 160 16.05 -8.35 -14.03
N CYS A 161 14.87 -8.92 -14.16
CA CYS A 161 13.69 -8.48 -13.40
C CYS A 161 13.85 -8.72 -11.89
N THR A 162 14.60 -9.76 -11.51
CA THR A 162 14.84 -10.18 -10.10
C THR A 162 16.00 -9.47 -9.40
N ARG A 163 16.84 -8.72 -10.13
CA ARG A 163 18.04 -8.04 -9.58
C ARG A 163 17.76 -6.77 -8.77
N SER A 164 16.50 -6.30 -8.74
CA SER A 164 16.02 -5.34 -7.74
C SER A 164 15.87 -6.09 -6.42
N LYS A 165 16.80 -5.85 -5.48
CA LYS A 165 16.92 -6.60 -4.21
C LYS A 165 15.54 -6.66 -3.50
N LYS A 166 15.06 -7.89 -3.25
CA LYS A 166 13.77 -8.32 -2.66
C LYS A 166 12.56 -8.44 -3.62
N SER A 167 12.59 -9.38 -4.56
CA SER A 167 11.49 -10.35 -4.74
C SER A 167 11.85 -11.39 -5.80
N LYS A 168 11.57 -12.67 -5.53
CA LYS A 168 11.72 -13.75 -6.52
C LYS A 168 10.53 -13.72 -7.48
N SER A 169 10.82 -13.44 -8.74
CA SER A 169 10.00 -13.63 -9.96
C SER A 169 8.66 -12.91 -10.03
N THR A 170 8.39 -12.18 -11.14
CA THR A 170 7.10 -12.11 -11.88
C THR A 170 6.91 -10.86 -12.76
N HIS A 171 6.01 -10.98 -13.76
CA HIS A 171 5.73 -10.04 -14.85
C HIS A 171 5.31 -8.63 -14.39
N VAL A 172 4.59 -8.50 -13.28
CA VAL A 172 4.31 -7.18 -12.66
C VAL A 172 5.60 -6.53 -12.19
N ASN A 173 6.42 -7.26 -11.43
CA ASN A 173 7.72 -6.77 -10.98
C ASN A 173 8.67 -6.57 -12.17
N SER A 174 8.52 -7.31 -13.28
CA SER A 174 9.24 -7.08 -14.54
C SER A 174 8.86 -5.75 -15.20
N VAL A 175 7.56 -5.43 -15.28
CA VAL A 175 7.06 -4.15 -15.80
C VAL A 175 7.57 -3.00 -14.91
N LEU A 176 7.42 -3.12 -13.59
CA LEU A 176 7.90 -2.14 -12.60
C LEU A 176 9.43 -1.96 -12.64
N SER A 177 10.19 -3.06 -12.65
CA SER A 177 11.67 -3.09 -12.70
C SER A 177 12.20 -2.53 -14.01
N LEU A 178 11.57 -2.79 -15.15
CA LEU A 178 12.00 -2.20 -16.41
C LEU A 178 11.73 -0.71 -16.50
N ILE A 179 10.61 -0.23 -15.97
CA ILE A 179 10.33 1.21 -15.97
C ILE A 179 11.26 1.93 -14.99
N GLY A 180 11.63 1.26 -13.88
CA GLY A 180 12.73 1.68 -13.01
C GLY A 180 14.10 1.70 -13.71
N LYS A 181 14.40 0.73 -14.60
CA LYS A 181 15.66 0.68 -15.37
C LYS A 181 15.72 1.59 -16.59
N ILE A 182 14.56 1.94 -17.16
CA ILE A 182 14.42 3.03 -18.12
C ILE A 182 14.98 4.34 -17.50
N ASN A 183 15.05 4.45 -16.16
CA ASN A 183 15.72 5.54 -15.45
C ASN A 183 17.27 5.50 -15.43
N VAL A 184 17.93 4.37 -15.75
CA VAL A 184 19.38 4.25 -15.50
C VAL A 184 20.23 4.26 -16.78
N ARG A 185 19.70 3.89 -17.96
CA ARG A 185 20.57 3.79 -19.15
C ARG A 185 20.07 4.33 -20.48
N ASN A 186 18.77 4.48 -20.77
CA ASN A 186 18.38 4.72 -22.16
C ASN A 186 16.99 5.35 -22.35
N ILE A 187 16.79 6.59 -21.86
CA ILE A 187 15.79 7.48 -22.47
C ILE A 187 16.52 8.55 -23.28
N LYS A 188 16.94 8.18 -24.49
CA LYS A 188 16.91 9.10 -25.62
C LYS A 188 15.47 9.16 -26.15
N LEU A 189 14.50 9.58 -25.33
CA LEU A 189 13.23 10.11 -25.85
C LEU A 189 13.45 11.61 -25.96
N LYS A 190 13.69 12.05 -27.20
CA LYS A 190 13.81 13.44 -27.69
C LYS A 190 13.86 14.50 -26.58
N ARG A 191 15.07 14.99 -26.30
CA ARG A 191 15.23 16.41 -26.00
C ARG A 191 14.90 17.16 -27.30
N ARG A 192 13.76 17.84 -27.33
CA ARG A 192 13.50 19.05 -28.13
C ARG A 192 13.16 20.11 -27.10
N GLU A 193 13.65 21.33 -27.11
CA GLU A 193 14.68 22.07 -27.86
C GLU A 193 15.27 23.03 -26.81
#